data_AF-A0A957WSG1-F1
#
_entry.id   AF-A0A957WSG1-F1
#
_cell.length_a   1.000
_cell.length_b   1.000
_cell.length_c   1.000
_cell.angle_alpha   90.00
_cell.angle_beta   90.00
_cell.angle_gamma   90.00
#
_symmetry.space_group_name_H-M   'P 1'
#
loop_
_entity.id
_entity.type
_entity.pdbx_description
1 polymer ?
#
loop_
_entity_poly.entity_id
_entity_poly.type
_entity_poly.pdbx_seq_one_letter_code
_entity_poly.pdbx_strand_id
1 'polypeptide(L)'
;LIPLVFMAFTELIAKPTPRRVALAGLAYGLLPLTHHTSFFTFTPFLMIYILYLVAAKARFNIKSWVTHALAAAGAGLLGLALAAIYLIPVIAETRYIKVEQWTSGSYNYLQHFVYFSQLFEEGWGYGYAGPGAYDDFSLQLGIVIFGLAIFAVVFSLYRAYPHRNTALFFMASTLMVVLLMSPLAAPLWQILPIAALVQFPWRLLAVTAFTLSVVSGSLIPALAAVSYQPSAISGQPSATTGQPSAASAGPSSFIIYQSSILLLVLIIILGSFAYTTPQYTEIPAWAETPLAVINWDRASIIDRVGMMSATDKQPQTSPMETQYLNGESLTTAGIIAGQGTVEILHHGGASDRVRVVAEEPITLQFYTYDYPGWRVTLDDQAIDYRAEPPYGLVTIDLPAGEHIVQLRMGGTPARTAGTIITVAATIIIIGLFFWSNVR
;
A
#
# COMPACT_ATOMS: atom_id res chain seq x y z
N LEU A 1 -3.20 0.65 -8.92
CA LEU A 1 -3.91 -0.63 -8.67
C LEU A 1 -5.32 -0.45 -8.12
N ILE A 2 -5.56 0.46 -7.16
CA ILE A 2 -6.87 0.61 -6.50
C ILE A 2 -8.07 0.71 -7.47
N PRO A 3 -8.09 1.60 -8.50
CA PRO A 3 -9.22 1.63 -9.44
C PRO A 3 -9.44 0.32 -10.18
N LEU A 4 -8.36 -0.37 -10.56
CA LEU A 4 -8.40 -1.67 -11.24
C LEU A 4 -9.02 -2.75 -10.36
N VAL A 5 -8.67 -2.78 -9.06
CA VAL A 5 -9.25 -3.73 -8.10
C VAL A 5 -10.76 -3.52 -7.99
N PHE A 6 -11.20 -2.28 -7.74
CA PHE A 6 -12.62 -1.97 -7.60
C PHE A 6 -13.38 -2.29 -8.89
N MET A 7 -12.84 -1.90 -10.06
CA MET A 7 -13.43 -2.22 -11.37
C MET A 7 -13.54 -3.73 -11.60
N ALA A 8 -12.49 -4.51 -11.28
CA ALA A 8 -12.50 -5.96 -11.47
C ALA A 8 -13.56 -6.66 -10.60
N PHE A 9 -13.74 -6.20 -9.35
CA PHE A 9 -14.82 -6.69 -8.49
C PHE A 9 -16.20 -6.22 -8.95
N THR A 10 -16.35 -4.99 -9.45
CA THR A 10 -17.61 -4.53 -10.06
C THR A 10 -18.01 -5.42 -11.22
N GLU A 11 -17.08 -5.73 -12.13
CA GLU A 11 -17.33 -6.64 -13.25
C GLU A 11 -17.62 -8.06 -12.77
N LEU A 12 -16.87 -8.56 -11.78
CA LEU A 12 -17.11 -9.89 -11.23
C LEU A 12 -18.52 -10.03 -10.65
N ILE A 13 -18.99 -9.04 -9.88
CA ILE A 13 -20.34 -9.04 -9.31
C ILE A 13 -21.40 -8.80 -10.40
N ALA A 14 -21.09 -8.06 -11.47
CA ALA A 14 -22.04 -7.87 -12.57
C ALA A 14 -22.36 -9.20 -13.29
N LYS A 15 -21.33 -10.04 -13.49
CA LYS A 15 -21.44 -11.36 -14.13
C LYS A 15 -20.30 -12.28 -13.67
N PRO A 16 -20.54 -13.21 -12.74
CA PRO A 16 -19.52 -14.16 -12.29
C PRO A 16 -19.06 -15.07 -13.43
N THR A 17 -17.76 -15.07 -13.72
CA THR A 17 -17.12 -15.98 -14.68
C THR A 17 -15.71 -16.34 -14.20
N PRO A 18 -15.16 -17.51 -14.58
CA PRO A 18 -13.78 -17.90 -14.23
C PRO A 18 -12.75 -16.81 -14.55
N ARG A 19 -12.83 -16.22 -15.75
CA ARG A 19 -11.92 -15.16 -16.19
C ARG A 19 -12.00 -13.90 -15.32
N ARG A 20 -13.19 -13.52 -14.87
CA ARG A 20 -13.37 -12.35 -13.97
C ARG A 20 -12.89 -12.65 -12.55
N VAL A 21 -13.03 -13.89 -12.06
CA VAL A 21 -12.43 -14.33 -10.79
C VAL A 21 -10.90 -14.23 -10.88
N ALA A 22 -10.30 -14.70 -11.98
CA ALA A 22 -8.87 -14.60 -12.22
C ALA A 22 -8.37 -13.15 -12.23
N LEU A 23 -9.05 -12.26 -12.97
CA LEU A 23 -8.68 -10.86 -13.07
C LEU A 23 -8.84 -10.11 -11.74
N ALA A 24 -9.93 -10.36 -11.01
CA ALA A 24 -10.14 -9.75 -9.70
C ALA A 24 -9.13 -10.26 -8.66
N GLY A 25 -8.83 -11.57 -8.65
CA GLY A 25 -7.82 -12.15 -7.79
C GLY A 25 -6.41 -11.65 -8.10
N LEU A 26 -6.04 -11.57 -9.39
CA LEU A 26 -4.76 -10.98 -9.81
C LEU A 26 -4.64 -9.51 -9.37
N ALA A 27 -5.65 -8.68 -9.68
CA ALA A 27 -5.63 -7.27 -9.32
C ALA A 27 -5.52 -7.08 -7.80
N TYR A 28 -6.26 -7.87 -7.02
CA TYR A 28 -6.23 -7.79 -5.56
C TYR A 28 -4.92 -8.31 -4.97
N GLY A 29 -4.36 -9.41 -5.48
CA GLY A 29 -3.09 -9.96 -5.00
C GLY A 29 -1.88 -9.09 -5.29
N LEU A 30 -1.92 -8.28 -6.36
CA LEU A 30 -0.87 -7.29 -6.63
C LEU A 30 -0.87 -6.12 -5.62
N LEU A 31 -1.97 -5.86 -4.91
CA LEU A 31 -2.05 -4.77 -3.95
C LEU A 31 -1.12 -4.98 -2.73
N PRO A 32 -1.17 -6.09 -1.97
CA PRO A 32 -0.23 -6.34 -0.87
C PRO A 32 1.21 -6.55 -1.35
N LEU A 33 1.43 -7.04 -2.58
CA LEU A 33 2.77 -7.21 -3.15
C LEU A 33 3.45 -5.89 -3.51
N THR A 34 2.69 -4.80 -3.66
CA THR A 34 3.22 -3.47 -4.00
C THR A 34 3.27 -2.55 -2.81
N HIS A 35 2.22 -2.53 -1.98
CA HIS A 35 2.16 -1.65 -0.83
C HIS A 35 1.26 -2.20 0.28
N HIS A 36 1.88 -2.67 1.37
CA HIS A 36 1.23 -3.18 2.58
C HIS A 36 0.14 -2.24 3.11
N THR A 37 0.46 -0.95 3.29
CA THR A 37 -0.47 -0.05 3.96
C THR A 37 -1.71 0.22 3.11
N SER A 38 -1.56 0.27 1.78
CA SER A 38 -2.70 0.40 0.87
C SER A 38 -3.57 -0.85 0.89
N PHE A 39 -2.98 -2.03 1.00
CA PHE A 39 -3.75 -3.26 1.19
C PHE A 39 -4.58 -3.22 2.47
N PHE A 40 -4.00 -2.79 3.60
CA PHE A 40 -4.71 -2.70 4.88
C PHE A 40 -5.82 -1.65 4.89
N THR A 41 -5.59 -0.47 4.30
CA THR A 41 -6.60 0.61 4.29
C THR A 41 -7.73 0.37 3.29
N PHE A 42 -7.45 -0.18 2.11
CA PHE A 42 -8.46 -0.38 1.08
C PHE A 42 -9.23 -1.70 1.18
N THR A 43 -8.68 -2.74 1.84
CA THR A 43 -9.37 -4.03 1.93
C THR A 43 -10.73 -3.95 2.66
N PRO A 44 -10.84 -3.33 3.86
CA PRO A 44 -12.13 -3.16 4.52
C PRO A 44 -13.12 -2.35 3.66
N PHE A 45 -12.63 -1.31 2.99
CA PHE A 45 -13.46 -0.50 2.10
C PHE A 45 -13.96 -1.29 0.88
N LEU A 46 -13.10 -2.11 0.27
CA LEU A 46 -13.46 -3.01 -0.82
C LEU A 46 -14.52 -4.03 -0.36
N MET A 47 -14.41 -4.59 0.84
CA MET A 47 -15.41 -5.51 1.39
C MET A 47 -16.80 -4.84 1.53
N ILE A 48 -16.84 -3.61 2.05
CA ILE A 48 -18.08 -2.82 2.15
C ILE A 48 -18.65 -2.54 0.76
N TYR A 49 -17.79 -2.18 -0.21
CA TYR A 49 -18.22 -1.94 -1.59
C TYR A 49 -18.76 -3.22 -2.27
N ILE A 50 -18.12 -4.37 -2.08
CA ILE A 50 -18.61 -5.66 -2.57
C ILE A 50 -19.98 -5.96 -1.96
N LEU A 51 -20.15 -5.77 -0.65
CA LEU A 51 -21.43 -5.96 0.02
C LEU A 51 -22.53 -5.07 -0.58
N TYR A 52 -22.23 -3.80 -0.80
CA TYR A 52 -23.11 -2.86 -1.49
C TYR A 52 -23.50 -3.37 -2.89
N LEU A 53 -22.54 -3.81 -3.71
CA LEU A 53 -22.79 -4.34 -5.05
C LEU A 53 -23.65 -5.60 -5.03
N VAL A 54 -23.36 -6.54 -4.13
CA VAL A 54 -24.13 -7.78 -3.98
C VAL A 54 -25.56 -7.45 -3.54
N ALA A 55 -25.74 -6.56 -2.56
CA ALA A 55 -27.06 -6.12 -2.13
C ALA A 55 -27.86 -5.46 -3.26
N ALA A 56 -27.22 -4.58 -4.03
CA ALA A 56 -27.84 -3.91 -5.17
C ALA A 56 -28.25 -4.89 -6.28
N LYS A 57 -27.42 -5.91 -6.55
CA LYS A 57 -27.63 -6.91 -7.61
C LYS A 57 -28.62 -8.01 -7.21
N ALA A 58 -28.45 -8.60 -6.03
CA ALA A 58 -29.20 -9.76 -5.57
C ALA A 58 -30.52 -9.39 -4.89
N ARG A 59 -30.66 -8.16 -4.37
CA ARG A 59 -31.83 -7.70 -3.60
C ARG A 59 -32.20 -8.71 -2.51
N PHE A 60 -33.35 -9.39 -2.62
CA PHE A 60 -33.83 -10.39 -1.66
C PHE A 60 -33.59 -11.85 -2.10
N ASN A 61 -32.90 -12.09 -3.22
CA ASN A 61 -32.67 -13.45 -3.75
C ASN A 61 -31.42 -14.08 -3.12
N ILE A 62 -31.62 -15.01 -2.18
CA ILE A 62 -30.53 -15.68 -1.45
C ILE A 62 -29.57 -16.47 -2.35
N LYS A 63 -30.07 -17.13 -3.41
CA LYS A 63 -29.19 -17.89 -4.34
C LYS A 63 -28.26 -16.95 -5.08
N SER A 64 -28.77 -15.79 -5.48
CA SER A 64 -27.96 -14.73 -6.10
C SER A 64 -26.93 -14.18 -5.10
N TRP A 65 -27.32 -13.92 -3.85
CA TRP A 65 -26.38 -13.50 -2.80
C TRP A 65 -25.21 -14.48 -2.66
N VAL A 66 -25.51 -15.77 -2.49
CA VAL A 66 -24.49 -16.82 -2.35
C VAL A 66 -23.57 -16.88 -3.56
N THR A 67 -24.13 -16.85 -4.78
CA THR A 67 -23.33 -16.94 -6.02
C THR A 67 -22.31 -15.81 -6.13
N HIS A 68 -22.74 -14.57 -5.92
CA HIS A 68 -21.87 -13.40 -6.07
C HIS A 68 -20.89 -13.28 -4.89
N ALA A 69 -21.32 -13.61 -3.67
CA ALA A 69 -20.46 -13.63 -2.49
C ALA A 69 -19.36 -14.69 -2.62
N LEU A 70 -19.68 -15.92 -3.07
CA LEU A 70 -18.69 -16.97 -3.30
C LEU A 70 -17.71 -16.59 -4.41
N ALA A 71 -18.18 -15.96 -5.49
CA ALA A 71 -17.30 -15.49 -6.56
C ALA A 71 -16.30 -14.44 -6.05
N ALA A 72 -16.78 -13.44 -5.28
CA ALA A 72 -15.93 -12.42 -4.69
C ALA A 72 -14.97 -12.98 -3.64
N ALA A 73 -15.44 -13.88 -2.77
CA ALA A 73 -14.60 -14.55 -1.78
C ALA A 73 -13.52 -15.40 -2.47
N GLY A 74 -13.87 -16.15 -3.52
CA GLY A 74 -12.93 -16.92 -4.32
C GLY A 74 -11.85 -16.04 -4.97
N ALA A 75 -12.22 -14.90 -5.54
CA ALA A 75 -11.26 -13.94 -6.08
C ALA A 75 -10.36 -13.34 -4.98
N GLY A 76 -10.93 -12.94 -3.84
CA GLY A 76 -10.19 -12.42 -2.70
C GLY A 76 -9.17 -13.42 -2.16
N LEU A 77 -9.59 -14.66 -1.91
CA LEU A 77 -8.72 -15.75 -1.45
C LEU A 77 -7.63 -16.06 -2.47
N LEU A 78 -7.94 -16.07 -3.76
CA LEU A 78 -6.97 -16.29 -4.82
C LEU A 78 -5.93 -15.15 -4.87
N GLY A 79 -6.35 -13.90 -4.63
CA GLY A 79 -5.44 -12.77 -4.51
C GLY A 79 -4.54 -12.84 -3.27
N LEU A 80 -5.08 -13.23 -2.11
CA LEU A 80 -4.27 -13.46 -0.91
C LEU A 80 -3.27 -14.61 -1.11
N ALA A 81 -3.69 -15.69 -1.77
CA ALA A 81 -2.82 -16.81 -2.12
C ALA A 81 -1.73 -16.40 -3.12
N LEU A 82 -2.04 -15.55 -4.10
CA LEU A 82 -1.03 -14.98 -4.99
C LEU A 82 0.03 -14.19 -4.21
N ALA A 83 -0.38 -13.45 -3.18
CA ALA A 83 0.50 -12.67 -2.32
C ALA A 83 1.16 -13.48 -1.18
N ALA A 84 0.97 -14.81 -1.13
CA ALA A 84 1.44 -15.65 -0.02
C ALA A 84 2.97 -15.62 0.18
N ILE A 85 3.74 -15.44 -0.89
CA ILE A 85 5.21 -15.26 -0.85
C ILE A 85 5.63 -14.11 0.08
N TYR A 86 4.78 -13.10 0.24
CA TYR A 86 4.98 -11.97 1.15
C TYR A 86 4.19 -12.13 2.44
N LEU A 87 2.89 -12.45 2.35
CA LEU A 87 2.00 -12.47 3.51
C LEU A 87 2.34 -13.57 4.52
N ILE A 88 2.78 -14.76 4.07
CA ILE A 88 3.11 -15.86 4.99
C ILE A 88 4.36 -15.56 5.80
N PRO A 89 5.50 -15.15 5.20
CA PRO A 89 6.66 -14.72 5.99
C PRO A 89 6.35 -13.55 6.92
N VAL A 90 5.59 -12.54 6.46
CA VAL A 90 5.17 -11.43 7.33
C VAL A 90 4.44 -11.96 8.57
N ILE A 91 3.43 -12.82 8.43
CA ILE A 91 2.68 -13.34 9.58
C ILE A 91 3.55 -14.23 10.48
N ALA A 92 4.36 -15.12 9.88
CA ALA A 92 5.12 -16.12 10.63
C ALA A 92 6.40 -15.56 11.28
N GLU A 93 7.05 -14.58 10.64
CA GLU A 93 8.38 -14.10 11.00
C GLU A 93 8.35 -12.68 11.64
N THR A 94 7.20 -12.00 11.70
CA THR A 94 7.10 -10.69 12.42
C THR A 94 7.45 -10.81 13.90
N ARG A 95 7.23 -11.97 14.53
CA ARG A 95 7.59 -12.21 15.94
C ARG A 95 9.09 -12.06 16.25
N TYR A 96 9.94 -12.04 15.23
CA TYR A 96 11.39 -11.85 15.36
C TYR A 96 11.81 -10.38 15.26
N ILE A 97 10.86 -9.45 15.14
CA ILE A 97 11.07 -8.00 15.01
C ILE A 97 10.33 -7.28 16.14
N LYS A 98 10.90 -6.19 16.66
CA LYS A 98 10.20 -5.31 17.61
C LYS A 98 9.33 -4.31 16.86
N VAL A 99 8.02 -4.56 16.79
CA VAL A 99 7.06 -3.76 16.00
C VAL A 99 6.72 -2.44 16.69
N GLU A 100 6.86 -2.36 18.02
CA GLU A 100 6.49 -1.21 18.85
C GLU A 100 7.21 0.07 18.41
N GLN A 101 8.43 -0.04 17.88
CA GLN A 101 9.23 1.08 17.36
C GLN A 101 8.53 1.81 16.19
N TRP A 102 7.70 1.11 15.42
CA TRP A 102 6.98 1.67 14.27
C TRP A 102 5.54 2.08 14.58
N THR A 103 5.13 2.06 15.86
CA THR A 103 3.80 2.50 16.31
C THR A 103 3.87 3.51 17.46
N SER A 104 5.08 3.87 17.86
CA SER A 104 5.38 4.82 18.94
C SER A 104 6.21 6.00 18.41
N GLY A 105 6.62 6.90 19.30
CA GLY A 105 7.42 8.08 18.90
C GLY A 105 6.69 8.93 17.86
N SER A 106 7.38 9.26 16.76
CA SER A 106 6.82 10.01 15.64
C SER A 106 5.77 9.22 14.85
N TYR A 107 5.73 7.88 14.94
CA TYR A 107 4.70 7.06 14.27
C TYR A 107 3.40 6.90 15.07
N ASN A 108 3.29 7.55 16.24
CA ASN A 108 2.07 7.49 17.04
C ASN A 108 0.93 8.26 16.36
N TYR A 109 -0.09 7.53 15.89
CA TYR A 109 -1.22 8.09 15.15
C TYR A 109 -1.98 9.20 15.88
N LEU A 110 -1.94 9.24 17.22
CA LEU A 110 -2.60 10.30 18.01
C LEU A 110 -2.06 11.70 17.70
N GLN A 111 -0.85 11.78 17.16
CA GLN A 111 -0.21 13.03 16.75
C GLN A 111 -0.62 13.47 15.34
N HIS A 112 -1.34 12.66 14.57
CA HIS A 112 -1.43 12.80 13.11
C HIS A 112 -2.86 12.89 12.57
N PHE A 113 -3.82 13.20 13.45
CA PHE A 113 -5.18 13.43 13.01
C PHE A 113 -5.29 14.71 12.17
N VAL A 114 -6.16 14.67 11.16
CA VAL A 114 -6.36 15.76 10.22
C VAL A 114 -7.45 16.69 10.74
N TYR A 115 -7.11 17.96 10.90
CA TYR A 115 -8.05 19.01 11.27
C TYR A 115 -8.84 19.48 10.05
N PHE A 116 -10.09 19.88 10.26
CA PHE A 116 -10.98 20.25 9.16
C PHE A 116 -10.43 21.39 8.29
N SER A 117 -9.72 22.36 8.89
CA SER A 117 -9.09 23.46 8.16
C SER A 117 -8.03 23.00 7.15
N GLN A 118 -7.27 21.95 7.50
CA GLN A 118 -6.17 21.43 6.69
C GLN A 118 -6.65 20.75 5.41
N LEU A 119 -7.91 20.28 5.37
CA LEU A 119 -8.51 19.65 4.19
C LEU A 119 -8.72 20.63 3.02
N PHE A 120 -8.66 21.94 3.29
CA PHE A 120 -8.88 23.01 2.32
C PHE A 120 -7.71 23.99 2.25
N GLU A 121 -6.59 23.67 2.91
CA GLU A 121 -5.40 24.49 2.86
C GLU A 121 -4.65 24.25 1.55
N GLU A 122 -4.51 25.29 0.74
CA GLU A 122 -3.88 25.19 -0.59
C GLU A 122 -2.34 25.19 -0.52
N GLY A 123 -1.77 25.34 0.67
CA GLY A 123 -0.34 25.29 0.92
C GLY A 123 0.27 23.98 0.43
N TRP A 124 1.39 24.09 -0.28
CA TRP A 124 2.19 22.96 -0.77
C TRP A 124 3.63 23.12 -0.29
N GLY A 125 3.96 22.45 0.81
CA GLY A 125 5.33 22.35 1.33
C GLY A 125 5.84 20.91 1.32
N TYR A 126 7.07 20.73 1.80
CA TYR A 126 7.81 19.46 1.79
C TYR A 126 8.17 18.97 3.19
N GLY A 127 7.69 19.65 4.22
CA GLY A 127 7.91 19.27 5.60
C GLY A 127 7.08 18.06 6.03
N TYR A 128 7.05 17.87 7.34
CA TYR A 128 6.44 16.73 7.99
C TYR A 128 5.02 17.06 8.46
N ALA A 129 4.08 16.11 8.35
CA ALA A 129 2.79 16.18 9.01
C ALA A 129 2.97 15.80 10.48
N GLY A 130 2.92 16.79 11.37
CA GLY A 130 3.15 16.65 12.80
C GLY A 130 1.90 16.93 13.66
N PRO A 131 2.09 17.10 14.98
CA PRO A 131 1.00 17.40 15.89
C PRO A 131 0.40 18.78 15.67
N GLY A 132 -0.93 18.82 15.57
CA GLY A 132 -1.71 20.05 15.55
C GLY A 132 -2.27 20.38 14.17
N ALA A 133 -2.71 21.62 14.00
CA ALA A 133 -3.45 22.07 12.82
C ALA A 133 -2.58 22.80 11.79
N TYR A 134 -1.27 22.94 12.05
CA TYR A 134 -0.34 23.68 11.21
C TYR A 134 0.76 22.73 10.76
N ASP A 135 0.75 22.39 9.48
CA ASP A 135 1.70 21.49 8.86
C ASP A 135 2.25 22.15 7.59
N ASP A 136 3.52 21.87 7.28
CA ASP A 136 4.09 22.24 5.98
C ASP A 136 3.67 21.23 4.89
N PHE A 137 3.28 20.02 5.28
CA PHE A 137 2.77 18.99 4.38
C PHE A 137 1.29 19.22 4.03
N SER A 138 0.94 19.18 2.75
CA SER A 138 -0.44 19.39 2.29
C SER A 138 -1.34 18.20 2.59
N LEU A 139 -2.40 18.42 3.38
CA LEU A 139 -3.41 17.42 3.75
C LEU A 139 -4.76 17.63 3.04
N GLN A 140 -4.77 18.43 1.98
CA GLN A 140 -5.99 18.86 1.31
C GLN A 140 -6.71 17.73 0.58
N LEU A 141 -8.03 17.90 0.40
CA LEU A 141 -8.83 17.07 -0.51
C LEU A 141 -8.71 17.50 -1.97
N GLY A 142 -8.25 18.73 -2.22
CA GLY A 142 -8.25 19.40 -3.51
C GLY A 142 -9.60 20.07 -3.79
N ILE A 143 -9.61 21.42 -3.80
CA ILE A 143 -10.85 22.20 -3.93
C ILE A 143 -11.62 21.92 -5.23
N VAL A 144 -10.90 21.66 -6.33
CA VAL A 144 -11.50 21.37 -7.64
C VAL A 144 -12.22 20.04 -7.64
N ILE A 145 -11.57 18.96 -7.19
CA ILE A 145 -12.19 17.63 -7.19
C ILE A 145 -13.32 17.55 -6.15
N PHE A 146 -13.15 18.23 -5.01
CA PHE A 146 -14.20 18.33 -4.00
C PHE A 146 -15.42 19.11 -4.53
N GLY A 147 -15.20 20.25 -5.19
CA GLY A 147 -16.26 21.03 -5.82
C GLY A 147 -17.03 20.24 -6.88
N LEU A 148 -16.32 19.50 -7.74
CA LEU A 148 -16.93 18.59 -8.72
C LEU A 148 -17.75 17.48 -8.04
N ALA A 149 -17.26 16.92 -6.93
CA ALA A 149 -17.99 15.89 -6.20
C ALA A 149 -19.27 16.44 -5.56
N ILE A 150 -19.23 17.64 -4.97
CA ILE A 150 -20.43 18.33 -4.46
C ILE A 150 -21.42 18.60 -5.60
N PHE A 151 -20.94 19.10 -6.74
CA PHE A 151 -21.79 19.33 -7.90
C PHE A 151 -22.44 18.03 -8.39
N ALA A 152 -21.71 16.92 -8.43
CA ALA A 152 -22.22 15.59 -8.77
C ALA A 152 -23.35 15.13 -7.84
N VAL A 153 -23.19 15.34 -6.53
CA VAL A 153 -24.19 14.98 -5.52
C VAL A 153 -25.42 15.86 -5.65
N VAL A 154 -25.25 17.19 -5.70
CA VAL A 154 -26.34 18.15 -5.86
C VAL A 154 -27.15 17.84 -7.12
N PHE A 155 -26.47 17.64 -8.25
CA PHE A 155 -27.12 17.28 -9.50
C PHE A 155 -27.88 15.94 -9.39
N SER A 156 -27.33 14.97 -8.66
CA SER A 156 -27.99 13.67 -8.40
C SER A 156 -29.26 13.77 -7.56
N LEU A 157 -29.38 14.82 -6.72
CA LEU A 157 -30.59 15.07 -5.93
C LEU A 157 -31.68 15.73 -6.80
N TYR A 158 -31.30 16.59 -7.73
CA TYR A 158 -32.25 17.27 -8.64
C TYR A 158 -32.67 16.43 -9.84
N ARG A 159 -31.79 15.53 -10.31
CA ARG A 159 -32.08 14.65 -11.46
C ARG A 159 -31.61 13.23 -11.20
N ALA A 160 -32.51 12.28 -11.43
CA ALA A 160 -32.15 10.88 -11.45
C ALA A 160 -31.32 10.57 -12.71
N TYR A 161 -30.15 9.98 -12.54
CA TYR A 161 -29.31 9.49 -13.62
C TYR A 161 -28.78 8.09 -13.30
N PRO A 162 -28.31 7.33 -14.31
CA PRO A 162 -27.73 6.01 -14.11
C PRO A 162 -26.56 6.08 -13.11
N HIS A 163 -26.55 5.22 -12.08
CA HIS A 163 -25.50 5.16 -11.04
C HIS A 163 -25.55 6.21 -9.91
N ARG A 164 -26.65 6.99 -9.76
CA ARG A 164 -26.86 7.90 -8.60
C ARG A 164 -26.55 7.24 -7.24
N ASN A 165 -27.07 6.05 -7.00
CA ASN A 165 -26.87 5.37 -5.70
C ASN A 165 -25.39 5.04 -5.45
N THR A 166 -24.62 4.78 -6.51
CA THR A 166 -23.19 4.51 -6.41
C THR A 166 -22.43 5.79 -6.10
N ALA A 167 -22.80 6.91 -6.74
CA ALA A 167 -22.24 8.23 -6.40
C ALA A 167 -22.52 8.62 -4.93
N LEU A 168 -23.76 8.42 -4.46
CA LEU A 168 -24.11 8.67 -3.06
C LEU A 168 -23.36 7.75 -2.08
N PHE A 169 -23.19 6.46 -2.43
CA PHE A 169 -22.38 5.52 -1.64
C PHE A 169 -20.93 6.01 -1.50
N PHE A 170 -20.29 6.40 -2.61
CA PHE A 170 -18.90 6.88 -2.57
C PHE A 170 -18.77 8.23 -1.87
N MET A 171 -19.75 9.13 -1.99
CA MET A 171 -19.75 10.39 -1.24
C MET A 171 -19.88 10.13 0.27
N ALA A 172 -20.82 9.27 0.68
CA ALA A 172 -20.96 8.88 2.08
C ALA A 172 -19.68 8.22 2.61
N SER A 173 -19.02 7.43 1.78
CA SER A 173 -17.72 6.83 2.10
C SER A 173 -16.63 7.91 2.27
N THR A 174 -16.56 8.92 1.41
CA THR A 174 -15.64 10.06 1.59
C THR A 174 -15.86 10.74 2.93
N LEU A 175 -17.11 11.07 3.28
CA LEU A 175 -17.45 11.74 4.54
C LEU A 175 -17.09 10.89 5.76
N MET A 176 -17.35 9.58 5.70
CA MET A 176 -16.96 8.63 6.74
C MET A 176 -15.43 8.58 6.89
N VAL A 177 -14.69 8.52 5.79
CA VAL A 177 -13.22 8.49 5.82
C VAL A 177 -12.65 9.79 6.39
N VAL A 178 -13.21 10.94 6.00
CA VAL A 178 -12.83 12.25 6.58
C VAL A 178 -13.07 12.26 8.10
N LEU A 179 -14.21 11.73 8.57
CA LEU A 179 -14.48 11.59 10.00
C LEU A 179 -13.44 10.69 10.67
N LEU A 180 -13.09 9.54 10.06
CA LEU A 180 -12.08 8.60 10.57
C LEU A 180 -10.67 9.20 10.65
N MET A 181 -10.34 10.17 9.79
CA MET A 181 -9.08 10.90 9.82
C MET A 181 -9.05 12.03 10.87
N SER A 182 -10.20 12.43 11.42
CA SER A 182 -10.30 13.57 12.33
C SER A 182 -10.05 13.19 13.79
N PRO A 183 -9.72 14.16 14.67
CA PRO A 183 -9.58 13.91 16.11
C PRO A 183 -10.83 13.30 16.76
N LEU A 184 -12.02 13.49 16.17
CA LEU A 184 -13.28 12.92 16.66
C LEU A 184 -13.28 11.38 16.62
N ALA A 185 -12.47 10.77 15.75
CA ALA A 185 -12.35 9.33 15.65
C ALA A 185 -11.37 8.72 16.67
N ALA A 186 -10.66 9.52 17.49
CA ALA A 186 -9.66 9.02 18.43
C ALA A 186 -10.14 7.85 19.32
N PRO A 187 -11.36 7.88 19.90
CA PRO A 187 -11.85 6.74 20.69
C PRO A 187 -11.96 5.44 19.88
N LEU A 188 -12.36 5.52 18.60
CA LEU A 188 -12.46 4.36 17.72
C LEU A 188 -11.09 3.77 17.41
N TRP A 189 -10.09 4.61 17.16
CA TRP A 189 -8.71 4.18 16.92
C TRP A 189 -8.10 3.51 18.17
N GLN A 190 -8.43 3.99 19.37
CA GLN A 190 -7.96 3.40 20.63
C GLN A 190 -8.58 2.02 20.90
N ILE A 191 -9.81 1.77 20.45
CA ILE A 191 -10.50 0.46 20.60
C ILE A 191 -9.98 -0.57 19.60
N LEU A 192 -9.37 -0.15 18.49
CA LEU A 192 -8.90 -1.03 17.41
C LEU A 192 -7.36 -1.05 17.38
N PRO A 193 -6.69 -1.98 18.08
CA PRO A 193 -5.22 -2.05 18.13
C PRO A 193 -4.55 -2.09 16.74
N ILE A 194 -5.21 -2.72 15.76
CA ILE A 194 -4.73 -2.80 14.38
C ILE A 194 -4.63 -1.43 13.69
N ALA A 195 -5.36 -0.43 14.16
CA ALA A 195 -5.31 0.93 13.60
C ALA A 195 -3.93 1.58 13.79
N ALA A 196 -3.18 1.20 14.83
CA ALA A 196 -1.82 1.68 15.04
C ALA A 196 -0.87 1.33 13.88
N LEU A 197 -1.12 0.22 13.16
CA LEU A 197 -0.33 -0.17 11.98
C LEU A 197 -0.56 0.75 10.77
N VAL A 198 -1.63 1.54 10.77
CA VAL A 198 -1.81 2.60 9.76
C VAL A 198 -0.80 3.72 9.98
N GLN A 199 -0.33 3.92 11.21
CA GLN A 199 0.60 4.97 11.71
C GLN A 199 0.05 6.40 11.57
N PHE A 200 -0.48 6.74 10.40
CA PHE A 200 -0.86 8.10 10.04
C PHE A 200 -2.30 8.11 9.51
N PRO A 201 -3.29 8.66 10.24
CA PRO A 201 -4.67 8.75 9.78
C PRO A 201 -4.81 9.40 8.41
N TRP A 202 -4.01 10.43 8.11
CA TRP A 202 -3.99 11.09 6.80
C TRP A 202 -3.65 10.18 5.61
N ARG A 203 -3.10 8.97 5.81
CA ARG A 203 -2.96 7.97 4.72
C ARG A 203 -4.31 7.57 4.11
N LEU A 204 -5.41 7.78 4.83
CA LEU A 204 -6.75 7.57 4.30
C LEU A 204 -7.15 8.65 3.26
N LEU A 205 -6.37 9.72 3.07
CA LEU A 205 -6.51 10.64 1.92
C LEU A 205 -6.41 9.90 0.58
N ALA A 206 -5.66 8.80 0.51
CA ALA A 206 -5.66 7.97 -0.69
C ALA A 206 -7.06 7.40 -1.00
N VAL A 207 -7.82 7.04 0.04
CA VAL A 207 -9.20 6.54 -0.12
C VAL A 207 -10.11 7.68 -0.55
N THR A 208 -10.00 8.87 0.05
CA THR A 208 -10.82 10.03 -0.35
C THR A 208 -10.52 10.49 -1.78
N ALA A 209 -9.25 10.48 -2.20
CA ALA A 209 -8.87 10.80 -3.57
C ALA A 209 -9.55 9.83 -4.57
N PHE A 210 -9.56 8.53 -4.26
CA PHE A 210 -10.26 7.55 -5.07
C PHE A 210 -11.78 7.76 -5.08
N THR A 211 -12.41 7.91 -3.91
CA THR A 211 -13.87 8.03 -3.82
C THR A 211 -14.37 9.34 -4.45
N LEU A 212 -13.70 10.47 -4.21
CA LEU A 212 -14.01 11.75 -4.84
C LEU A 212 -13.84 11.68 -6.37
N SER A 213 -12.81 11.00 -6.87
CA SER A 213 -12.66 10.79 -8.32
C SER A 213 -13.84 10.03 -8.93
N VAL A 214 -14.34 8.99 -8.25
CA VAL A 214 -15.51 8.23 -8.72
C VAL A 214 -16.78 9.08 -8.68
N VAL A 215 -16.99 9.85 -7.61
CA VAL A 215 -18.16 10.74 -7.48
C VAL A 215 -18.13 11.82 -8.55
N SER A 216 -17.01 12.50 -8.76
CA SER A 216 -16.86 13.52 -9.80
C SER A 216 -17.07 12.96 -11.21
N GLY A 217 -16.56 11.75 -11.49
CA GLY A 217 -16.78 11.07 -12.78
C GLY A 217 -18.25 10.73 -13.06
N SER A 218 -19.09 10.60 -12.03
CA SER A 218 -20.54 10.35 -12.19
C SER A 218 -21.30 11.52 -12.83
N LEU A 219 -20.67 12.68 -12.99
CA LEU A 219 -21.22 13.82 -13.73
C LEU A 219 -21.33 13.57 -15.24
N ILE A 220 -20.51 12.70 -15.82
CA ILE A 220 -20.46 12.55 -17.29
C ILE A 220 -21.83 12.10 -17.86
N PRO A 221 -22.49 11.04 -17.34
CA PRO A 221 -23.83 10.67 -17.80
C PRO A 221 -24.88 11.74 -17.52
N ALA A 222 -24.72 12.48 -16.42
CA ALA A 222 -25.61 13.56 -16.01
C ALA A 222 -25.57 14.75 -17.00
N LEU A 223 -24.38 15.18 -17.40
CA LEU A 223 -24.16 16.24 -18.39
C LEU A 223 -24.70 15.83 -19.77
N ALA A 224 -24.46 14.58 -20.18
CA ALA A 224 -24.99 14.05 -21.43
C ALA A 224 -26.54 14.00 -21.46
N ALA A 225 -27.18 13.74 -20.31
CA ALA A 225 -28.64 13.75 -20.20
C ALA A 225 -29.27 15.15 -20.25
N VAL A 226 -28.52 16.22 -19.94
CA VAL A 226 -29.01 17.62 -19.99
C VAL A 226 -29.07 18.11 -21.44
N SER A 227 -28.08 17.77 -22.24
CA SER A 227 -27.97 18.23 -23.63
C SER A 227 -28.89 17.48 -24.60
N TYR A 228 -29.47 16.35 -24.19
CA TYR A 228 -30.54 15.67 -24.91
C TYR A 228 -31.92 16.19 -24.43
N GLN A 229 -32.26 17.42 -24.83
CA GLN A 229 -33.66 17.83 -24.91
C GLN A 229 -34.01 17.85 -26.41
N PRO A 230 -35.00 17.06 -26.89
CA PRO A 230 -35.52 17.29 -28.21
C PRO A 230 -36.08 18.71 -28.20
N SER A 231 -35.55 19.56 -29.08
CA SER A 231 -36.01 20.92 -29.28
C SER A 231 -37.53 20.89 -29.39
N ALA A 232 -38.23 21.41 -28.39
CA ALA A 232 -39.68 21.62 -28.43
C ALA A 232 -40.02 22.81 -29.35
N ILE A 233 -39.43 22.82 -30.56
CA ILE A 233 -39.68 23.77 -31.64
C ILE A 233 -39.77 22.98 -32.95
N SER A 234 -40.79 22.13 -33.04
CA SER A 234 -41.49 21.87 -34.30
C SER A 234 -42.88 21.39 -33.93
N GLY A 235 -43.84 22.31 -33.96
CA GLY A 235 -45.24 21.96 -33.77
C GLY A 235 -45.70 21.07 -34.91
N GLN A 236 -45.95 19.79 -34.63
CA GLN A 236 -47.03 19.01 -35.26
C GLN A 236 -47.51 17.92 -34.30
N PRO A 237 -48.82 17.76 -34.09
CA PRO A 237 -49.37 16.65 -33.36
C PRO A 237 -49.53 15.46 -34.32
N SER A 238 -48.83 14.37 -34.08
CA SER A 238 -49.15 13.09 -34.69
C SER A 238 -49.15 12.00 -33.63
N ALA A 239 -50.37 11.60 -33.28
CA ALA A 239 -50.68 10.40 -32.54
C ALA A 239 -50.16 9.18 -33.29
N THR A 240 -49.48 8.26 -32.59
CA THR A 240 -49.70 6.80 -32.69
C THR A 240 -48.90 6.08 -31.61
N THR A 241 -49.60 5.18 -30.94
CA THR A 241 -49.15 4.15 -30.00
C THR A 241 -48.05 3.25 -30.57
N GLY A 242 -46.97 3.04 -29.82
CA GLY A 242 -45.91 2.07 -30.15
C GLY A 242 -44.88 1.95 -29.02
N GLN A 243 -44.49 0.71 -28.72
CA GLN A 243 -43.62 0.25 -27.63
C GLN A 243 -42.28 1.02 -27.46
N PRO A 244 -41.65 1.00 -26.26
CA PRO A 244 -40.34 1.61 -26.06
C PRO A 244 -39.26 0.79 -26.79
N SER A 245 -38.93 1.20 -28.01
CA SER A 245 -37.72 0.74 -28.69
C SER A 245 -36.50 1.37 -28.01
N ALA A 246 -35.45 0.56 -27.82
CA ALA A 246 -34.18 1.01 -27.30
C ALA A 246 -33.65 2.14 -28.20
N ALA A 247 -33.65 3.36 -27.68
CA ALA A 247 -33.13 4.53 -28.38
C ALA A 247 -31.65 4.30 -28.70
N SER A 248 -31.34 4.06 -29.96
CA SER A 248 -29.98 4.13 -30.48
C SER A 248 -29.51 5.57 -30.32
N ALA A 249 -28.59 5.79 -29.39
CA ALA A 249 -27.93 7.06 -29.14
C ALA A 249 -27.35 7.61 -30.47
N GLY A 250 -27.94 8.68 -31.02
CA GLY A 250 -27.50 9.29 -32.28
C GLY A 250 -26.13 9.96 -32.19
N PRO A 251 -25.51 10.35 -33.33
CA PRO A 251 -24.17 10.95 -33.38
C PRO A 251 -24.00 12.17 -32.45
N SER A 252 -25.06 12.94 -32.25
CA SER A 252 -25.10 14.11 -31.37
C SER A 252 -24.86 13.76 -29.89
N SER A 253 -25.48 12.68 -29.40
CA SER A 253 -25.31 12.22 -28.01
C SER A 253 -23.89 11.73 -27.72
N PHE A 254 -23.24 11.13 -28.71
CA PHE A 254 -21.84 10.71 -28.63
C PHE A 254 -20.88 11.91 -28.56
N ILE A 255 -21.10 12.93 -29.39
CA ILE A 255 -20.31 14.18 -29.37
C ILE A 255 -20.45 14.89 -28.03
N ILE A 256 -21.67 15.04 -27.51
CA ILE A 256 -21.94 15.67 -26.21
C ILE A 256 -21.20 14.93 -25.08
N TYR A 257 -21.22 13.60 -25.10
CA TYR A 257 -20.56 12.78 -24.09
C TYR A 257 -19.03 13.01 -24.13
N GLN A 258 -18.44 13.04 -25.33
CA GLN A 258 -17.01 13.35 -25.51
C GLN A 258 -16.66 14.77 -25.06
N SER A 259 -17.46 15.77 -25.42
CA SER A 259 -17.25 17.16 -24.98
C SER A 259 -17.33 17.32 -23.46
N SER A 260 -18.25 16.60 -22.80
CA SER A 260 -18.39 16.61 -21.34
C SER A 260 -17.16 16.02 -20.65
N ILE A 261 -16.60 14.94 -21.20
CA ILE A 261 -15.34 14.35 -20.72
C ILE A 261 -14.19 15.35 -20.91
N LEU A 262 -14.05 15.94 -22.10
CA LEU A 262 -12.97 16.88 -22.39
C LEU A 262 -13.03 18.11 -21.47
N LEU A 263 -14.22 18.63 -21.20
CA LEU A 263 -14.41 19.75 -20.28
C LEU A 263 -14.00 19.40 -18.86
N LEU A 264 -14.43 18.25 -18.33
CA LEU A 264 -14.02 17.79 -17.00
C LEU A 264 -12.51 17.58 -16.91
N VAL A 265 -11.91 16.97 -17.93
CA VAL A 265 -10.46 16.78 -18.02
C VAL A 265 -9.74 18.14 -18.04
N LEU A 266 -10.22 19.11 -18.81
CA LEU A 266 -9.63 20.44 -18.87
C LEU A 266 -9.71 21.16 -17.52
N ILE A 267 -10.86 21.10 -16.83
CA ILE A 267 -11.03 21.68 -15.49
C ILE A 267 -10.03 21.06 -14.50
N ILE A 268 -9.87 19.73 -14.53
CA ILE A 268 -8.93 19.03 -13.65
C ILE A 268 -7.48 19.44 -13.97
N ILE A 269 -7.09 19.44 -15.26
CA ILE A 269 -5.73 19.81 -15.67
C ILE A 269 -5.41 21.25 -15.28
N LEU A 270 -6.29 22.21 -15.60
CA LEU A 270 -6.07 23.62 -15.28
C LEU A 270 -6.08 23.85 -13.77
N GLY A 271 -7.01 23.20 -13.06
CA GLY A 271 -7.13 23.29 -11.60
C GLY A 271 -5.95 22.67 -10.85
N SER A 272 -5.26 21.71 -11.45
CA SER A 272 -4.07 21.07 -10.87
C SER A 272 -2.74 21.55 -11.47
N PHE A 273 -2.78 22.51 -12.40
CA PHE A 273 -1.58 22.91 -13.17
C PHE A 273 -0.44 23.40 -12.27
N ALA A 274 -0.75 24.15 -11.21
CA ALA A 274 0.24 24.62 -10.24
C ALA A 274 1.03 23.48 -9.57
N TYR A 275 0.43 22.29 -9.41
CA TYR A 275 1.11 21.11 -8.85
C TYR A 275 1.97 20.36 -9.88
N THR A 276 1.85 20.70 -11.17
CA THR A 276 2.64 20.07 -12.25
C THR A 276 3.96 20.80 -12.52
N THR A 277 4.14 22.00 -11.96
CA THR A 277 5.39 22.74 -12.12
C THR A 277 6.46 22.15 -11.18
N PRO A 278 7.59 21.66 -11.71
CA PRO A 278 8.64 21.12 -10.87
C PRO A 278 9.22 22.22 -9.99
N GLN A 279 9.39 21.94 -8.71
CA GLN A 279 10.10 22.82 -7.80
C GLN A 279 11.52 22.25 -7.61
N TYR A 280 12.52 23.06 -7.92
CA TYR A 280 13.91 22.67 -7.67
C TYR A 280 14.20 22.84 -6.18
N THR A 281 14.46 21.72 -5.51
CA THR A 281 15.02 21.71 -4.17
C THR A 281 16.50 21.39 -4.31
N GLU A 282 17.36 22.27 -3.78
CA GLU A 282 18.79 22.00 -3.74
C GLU A 282 19.03 20.71 -2.95
N ILE A 283 19.69 19.73 -3.58
CA ILE A 283 20.04 18.46 -2.95
C ILE A 283 21.39 18.67 -2.25
N PRO A 284 21.44 18.61 -0.91
CA PRO A 284 22.71 18.73 -0.20
C PRO A 284 23.64 17.58 -0.61
N ALA A 285 24.94 17.85 -0.74
CA ALA A 285 25.92 16.84 -1.16
C ALA A 285 25.91 15.56 -0.31
N TRP A 286 25.51 15.63 0.96
CA TRP A 286 25.43 14.48 1.85
C TRP A 286 24.20 13.57 1.58
N ALA A 287 23.14 14.10 0.96
CA ALA A 287 21.86 13.39 0.79
C ALA A 287 21.94 12.23 -0.22
N GLU A 288 22.95 12.23 -1.09
CA GLU A 288 23.23 11.17 -2.06
C GLU A 288 24.35 10.21 -1.59
N THR A 289 24.72 10.28 -0.32
CA THR A 289 25.77 9.45 0.28
C THR A 289 25.18 8.62 1.45
N PRO A 290 25.91 7.64 1.98
CA PRO A 290 25.47 6.91 3.19
C PRO A 290 25.15 7.80 4.40
N LEU A 291 25.66 9.05 4.41
CA LEU A 291 25.32 10.04 5.43
C LEU A 291 23.83 10.34 5.50
N ALA A 292 23.08 10.17 4.40
CA ALA A 292 21.64 10.37 4.39
C ALA A 292 20.93 9.42 5.38
N VAL A 293 21.34 8.15 5.41
CA VAL A 293 20.79 7.14 6.32
C VAL A 293 21.22 7.42 7.76
N ILE A 294 22.49 7.79 7.97
CA ILE A 294 23.00 8.13 9.30
C ILE A 294 22.26 9.35 9.87
N ASN A 295 22.14 10.43 9.09
CA ASN A 295 21.41 11.62 9.51
C ASN A 295 19.93 11.32 9.78
N TRP A 296 19.31 10.45 8.97
CA TRP A 296 17.95 9.98 9.20
C TRP A 296 17.84 9.28 10.55
N ASP A 297 18.67 8.27 10.81
CA ASP A 297 18.65 7.50 12.06
C ASP A 297 18.95 8.36 13.28
N ARG A 298 19.92 9.28 13.17
CA ARG A 298 20.34 10.16 14.28
C ARG A 298 19.34 11.25 14.61
N ALA A 299 18.49 11.64 13.66
CA ALA A 299 17.41 12.59 13.92
C ALA A 299 16.35 12.02 14.90
N SER A 300 16.18 10.71 14.97
CA SER A 300 15.41 10.07 16.05
C SER A 300 15.75 8.58 16.17
N ILE A 301 16.67 8.25 17.08
CA ILE A 301 17.10 6.86 17.29
C ILE A 301 15.93 5.99 17.76
N ILE A 302 15.04 6.54 18.59
CA ILE A 302 13.96 5.82 19.27
C ILE A 302 13.07 5.07 18.27
N ASP A 303 12.74 5.67 17.13
CA ASP A 303 11.79 5.13 16.16
C ASP A 303 12.38 4.86 14.77
N ARG A 304 13.61 5.30 14.47
CA ARG A 304 14.27 5.07 13.16
C ARG A 304 15.31 3.96 13.17
N VAL A 305 15.83 3.59 14.34
CA VAL A 305 16.77 2.46 14.47
C VAL A 305 16.00 1.19 14.80
N GLY A 306 15.89 0.31 13.80
CA GLY A 306 15.16 -0.94 13.89
C GLY A 306 15.85 -2.01 14.76
N MET A 307 15.06 -2.75 15.53
CA MET A 307 15.54 -3.84 16.39
C MET A 307 14.87 -5.18 16.08
N MET A 308 15.61 -6.27 16.34
CA MET A 308 15.06 -7.63 16.35
C MET A 308 14.56 -8.01 17.75
N SER A 309 13.80 -9.10 17.84
CA SER A 309 13.27 -9.60 19.11
C SER A 309 14.38 -9.96 20.11
N ALA A 310 15.55 -10.39 19.62
CA ALA A 310 16.72 -10.74 20.41
C ALA A 310 17.53 -9.53 20.91
N THR A 311 17.15 -8.31 20.53
CA THR A 311 17.85 -7.09 20.95
C THR A 311 17.37 -6.63 22.32
N ASP A 312 18.19 -6.73 23.35
CA ASP A 312 17.86 -6.25 24.70
C ASP A 312 17.99 -4.73 24.83
N LYS A 313 19.01 -4.15 24.20
CA LYS A 313 19.32 -2.71 24.25
C LYS A 313 19.32 -2.11 22.85
N GLN A 314 18.58 -1.02 22.66
CA GLN A 314 18.61 -0.29 21.39
C GLN A 314 20.01 0.30 21.15
N PRO A 315 20.67 -0.02 20.02
CA PRO A 315 21.98 0.54 19.72
C PRO A 315 21.86 2.05 19.49
N GLN A 316 22.84 2.78 20.02
CA GLN A 316 22.95 4.23 19.85
C GLN A 316 23.94 4.61 18.74
N THR A 317 24.79 3.67 18.34
CA THR A 317 25.82 3.83 17.30
C THR A 317 26.20 2.45 16.73
N SER A 318 26.97 2.44 15.65
CA SER A 318 27.57 1.25 15.06
C SER A 318 29.07 1.48 14.85
N PRO A 319 29.94 0.46 14.99
CA PRO A 319 31.35 0.56 14.60
C PRO A 319 31.55 1.02 13.15
N MET A 320 30.57 0.76 12.27
CA MET A 320 30.62 1.16 10.87
C MET A 320 30.28 2.64 10.63
N GLU A 321 29.75 3.36 11.62
CA GLU A 321 29.32 4.76 11.44
C GLU A 321 30.50 5.68 11.11
N THR A 322 31.61 5.53 11.83
CA THR A 322 32.85 6.28 11.54
C THR A 322 33.40 5.95 10.16
N GLN A 323 33.32 4.68 9.74
CA GLN A 323 33.78 4.25 8.42
C GLN A 323 32.97 4.90 7.30
N TYR A 324 31.64 4.96 7.46
CA TYR A 324 30.78 5.71 6.53
C TYR A 324 31.09 7.21 6.50
N LEU A 325 31.33 7.83 7.66
CA LEU A 325 31.66 9.25 7.76
C LEU A 325 32.99 9.60 7.07
N ASN A 326 33.96 8.69 7.13
CA ASN A 326 35.29 8.88 6.57
C ASN A 326 35.43 8.33 5.13
N GLY A 327 34.41 7.65 4.60
CA GLY A 327 34.49 6.99 3.29
C GLY A 327 35.46 5.79 3.27
N GLU A 328 35.63 5.13 4.40
CA GLU A 328 36.51 3.97 4.57
C GLU A 328 35.86 2.68 4.06
N SER A 329 36.68 1.64 3.85
CA SER A 329 36.15 0.30 3.59
C SER A 329 35.43 -0.23 4.83
N LEU A 330 34.27 -0.85 4.62
CA LEU A 330 33.42 -1.32 5.71
C LEU A 330 33.95 -2.62 6.32
N THR A 331 34.04 -2.64 7.64
CA THR A 331 34.27 -3.85 8.43
C THR A 331 32.93 -4.34 8.95
N THR A 332 32.42 -5.44 8.39
CA THR A 332 31.08 -5.97 8.73
C THR A 332 31.12 -7.10 9.75
N ALA A 333 32.32 -7.49 10.20
CA ALA A 333 32.53 -8.44 11.30
C ALA A 333 33.78 -8.09 12.09
N GLY A 334 33.76 -8.35 13.40
CA GLY A 334 34.88 -8.06 14.30
C GLY A 334 35.07 -9.15 15.35
N ILE A 335 36.28 -9.24 15.88
CA ILE A 335 36.64 -10.11 17.00
C ILE A 335 36.25 -9.40 18.29
N ILE A 336 35.38 -10.02 19.09
CA ILE A 336 34.92 -9.47 20.36
C ILE A 336 35.61 -10.13 21.58
N ALA A 337 36.25 -11.27 21.37
CA ALA A 337 37.10 -11.94 22.36
C ALA A 337 38.20 -12.76 21.66
N GLY A 338 39.40 -12.80 22.27
CA GLY A 338 40.60 -13.42 21.71
C GLY A 338 41.40 -12.50 20.78
N GLN A 339 42.49 -13.01 20.22
CA GLN A 339 43.40 -12.27 19.31
C GLN A 339 43.42 -12.86 17.89
N GLY A 340 43.41 -11.96 16.89
CA GLY A 340 43.45 -12.33 15.48
C GLY A 340 43.18 -11.16 14.55
N THR A 341 43.02 -11.46 13.26
CA THR A 341 42.67 -10.48 12.22
C THR A 341 41.47 -10.94 11.40
N VAL A 342 40.69 -9.99 10.89
CA VAL A 342 39.52 -10.22 10.04
C VAL A 342 39.68 -9.40 8.76
N GLU A 343 39.63 -10.08 7.61
CA GLU A 343 39.64 -9.50 6.28
C GLU A 343 38.28 -9.73 5.62
N ILE A 344 37.63 -8.65 5.18
CA ILE A 344 36.35 -8.74 4.48
C ILE A 344 36.59 -9.14 3.03
N LEU A 345 36.17 -10.35 2.64
CA LEU A 345 36.30 -10.86 1.27
C LEU A 345 35.11 -10.47 0.41
N HIS A 346 33.91 -10.39 1.01
CA HIS A 346 32.68 -9.99 0.34
C HIS A 346 31.70 -9.40 1.35
N HIS A 347 31.02 -8.33 0.94
CA HIS A 347 29.88 -7.77 1.62
C HIS A 347 28.73 -7.55 0.63
N GLY A 348 27.51 -7.96 1.03
CA GLY A 348 26.30 -7.77 0.25
C GLY A 348 25.05 -7.89 1.12
N GLY A 349 23.90 -7.47 0.59
CA GLY A 349 22.65 -7.38 1.39
C GLY A 349 22.08 -8.70 1.91
N ALA A 350 22.59 -9.84 1.46
CA ALA A 350 22.13 -11.17 1.87
C ALA A 350 23.29 -12.12 2.23
N SER A 351 24.53 -11.65 2.24
CA SER A 351 25.69 -12.46 2.61
C SER A 351 26.93 -11.63 2.89
N ASP A 352 27.70 -12.10 3.86
CA ASP A 352 29.05 -11.64 4.14
C ASP A 352 30.01 -12.83 4.09
N ARG A 353 31.24 -12.60 3.61
CA ARG A 353 32.31 -13.60 3.63
C ARG A 353 33.57 -12.94 4.14
N VAL A 354 34.19 -13.54 5.14
CA VAL A 354 35.38 -13.01 5.79
C VAL A 354 36.45 -14.09 5.91
N ARG A 355 37.72 -13.70 5.74
CA ARG A 355 38.87 -14.50 6.16
C ARG A 355 39.24 -14.07 7.57
N VAL A 356 39.43 -15.04 8.43
CA VAL A 356 39.83 -14.84 9.82
C VAL A 356 41.13 -15.57 10.06
N VAL A 357 42.11 -14.87 10.62
CA VAL A 357 43.34 -15.49 11.13
C VAL A 357 43.32 -15.35 12.64
N ALA A 358 42.98 -16.44 13.33
CA ALA A 358 42.83 -16.52 14.77
C ALA A 358 44.12 -17.07 15.39
N GLU A 359 44.77 -16.29 16.26
CA GLU A 359 46.02 -16.70 16.95
C GLU A 359 45.72 -17.67 18.10
N GLU A 360 44.53 -17.57 18.66
CA GLU A 360 43.96 -18.40 19.72
C GLU A 360 42.46 -18.62 19.44
N PRO A 361 41.73 -19.44 20.20
CA PRO A 361 40.28 -19.49 20.06
C PRO A 361 39.67 -18.09 20.25
N ILE A 362 38.85 -17.66 19.29
CA ILE A 362 38.25 -16.32 19.27
C ILE A 362 36.72 -16.39 19.20
N THR A 363 36.08 -15.26 19.51
CA THR A 363 34.67 -15.03 19.22
C THR A 363 34.54 -13.97 18.14
N LEU A 364 34.01 -14.38 16.98
CA LEU A 364 33.74 -13.52 15.84
C LEU A 364 32.27 -13.10 15.85
N GLN A 365 32.01 -11.81 15.70
CA GLN A 365 30.66 -11.25 15.60
C GLN A 365 30.49 -10.51 14.27
N PHE A 366 29.41 -10.84 13.54
CA PHE A 366 28.96 -10.05 12.39
C PHE A 366 28.08 -8.90 12.88
N TYR A 367 28.20 -7.71 12.26
CA TYR A 367 27.32 -6.56 12.52
C TYR A 367 25.97 -6.69 11.80
N THR A 368 25.42 -7.90 11.85
CA THR A 368 24.14 -8.30 11.29
C THR A 368 23.29 -8.87 12.41
N TYR A 369 22.06 -8.35 12.55
CA TYR A 369 21.10 -8.90 13.51
C TYR A 369 20.74 -10.34 13.17
N ASP A 370 20.58 -11.15 14.20
CA ASP A 370 19.96 -12.46 14.04
C ASP A 370 18.50 -12.32 13.57
N TYR A 371 18.14 -13.16 12.60
CA TYR A 371 16.83 -13.24 11.99
C TYR A 371 16.67 -14.61 11.32
N PRO A 372 15.47 -15.21 11.29
CA PRO A 372 15.27 -16.52 10.69
C PRO A 372 15.77 -16.60 9.24
N GLY A 373 16.55 -17.63 8.98
CA GLY A 373 17.09 -17.95 7.67
C GLY A 373 18.58 -17.69 7.52
N TRP A 374 19.22 -16.93 8.43
CA TRP A 374 20.68 -16.87 8.47
C TRP A 374 21.29 -18.25 8.67
N ARG A 375 22.40 -18.49 7.96
CA ARG A 375 23.22 -19.69 8.07
C ARG A 375 24.67 -19.25 8.08
N VAL A 376 25.47 -19.92 8.91
CA VAL A 376 26.90 -19.69 8.97
C VAL A 376 27.62 -20.96 8.52
N THR A 377 28.65 -20.80 7.71
CA THR A 377 29.58 -21.87 7.36
C THR A 377 31.00 -21.49 7.74
N LEU A 378 31.73 -22.44 8.30
CA LEU A 378 33.15 -22.41 8.57
C LEU A 378 33.84 -23.37 7.61
N ASP A 379 34.68 -22.87 6.71
CA ASP A 379 35.39 -23.67 5.71
C ASP A 379 34.43 -24.60 4.93
N ASP A 380 33.33 -24.01 4.44
CA ASP A 380 32.22 -24.65 3.72
C ASP A 380 31.39 -25.67 4.53
N GLN A 381 31.65 -25.84 5.83
CA GLN A 381 30.83 -26.67 6.72
C GLN A 381 29.87 -25.83 7.54
N ALA A 382 28.60 -26.23 7.60
CA ALA A 382 27.60 -25.53 8.40
C ALA A 382 27.93 -25.63 9.90
N ILE A 383 27.87 -24.48 10.58
CA ILE A 383 28.06 -24.38 12.03
C ILE A 383 26.87 -23.65 12.66
N ASP A 384 26.66 -23.91 13.95
CA ASP A 384 25.70 -23.15 14.75
C ASP A 384 26.26 -21.77 15.10
N TYR A 385 25.35 -20.83 15.35
CA TYR A 385 25.66 -19.49 15.80
C TYR A 385 24.67 -19.08 16.89
N ARG A 386 24.93 -17.96 17.56
CA ARG A 386 24.03 -17.37 18.55
C ARG A 386 23.78 -15.89 18.30
N ALA A 387 22.65 -15.40 18.79
CA ALA A 387 22.38 -13.97 18.91
C ALA A 387 23.03 -13.46 20.20
N GLU A 388 24.08 -12.65 20.10
CA GLU A 388 24.87 -12.19 21.26
C GLU A 388 24.25 -10.93 21.89
N PRO A 389 23.97 -10.94 23.21
CA PRO A 389 23.53 -9.75 23.92
C PRO A 389 24.57 -8.61 23.90
N PRO A 390 24.16 -7.34 24.05
CA PRO A 390 22.78 -6.90 24.25
C PRO A 390 22.05 -6.61 22.93
N TYR A 391 22.71 -6.75 21.79
CA TYR A 391 22.17 -6.33 20.50
C TYR A 391 21.49 -7.47 19.71
N GLY A 392 21.80 -8.72 20.01
CA GLY A 392 21.28 -9.88 19.27
C GLY A 392 21.95 -10.02 17.89
N LEU A 393 23.25 -9.74 17.82
CA LEU A 393 24.04 -9.85 16.59
C LEU A 393 24.55 -11.29 16.39
N VAL A 394 24.65 -11.73 15.14
CA VAL A 394 25.13 -13.07 14.79
C VAL A 394 26.58 -13.25 15.24
N THR A 395 26.80 -14.20 16.15
CA THR A 395 28.10 -14.45 16.78
C THR A 395 28.45 -15.94 16.75
N ILE A 396 29.71 -16.24 16.49
CA ILE A 396 30.27 -17.60 16.44
C ILE A 396 31.59 -17.67 17.20
N ASP A 397 31.88 -18.84 17.76
CA ASP A 397 33.19 -19.13 18.33
C ASP A 397 34.01 -19.92 17.31
N LEU A 398 35.26 -19.52 17.12
CA LEU A 398 36.18 -20.10 16.15
C LEU A 398 37.42 -20.65 16.87
N PRO A 399 37.94 -21.82 16.46
CA PRO A 399 39.23 -22.28 16.94
C PRO A 399 40.38 -21.40 16.39
N ALA A 400 41.57 -21.59 16.95
CA ALA A 400 42.78 -20.97 16.40
C ALA A 400 43.08 -21.55 15.01
N GLY A 401 43.57 -20.71 14.09
CA GLY A 401 43.84 -21.07 12.70
C GLY A 401 43.40 -20.02 11.70
N GLU A 402 43.63 -20.30 10.42
CA GLU A 402 43.07 -19.53 9.31
C GLU A 402 41.76 -20.17 8.85
N HIS A 403 40.71 -19.37 8.79
CA HIS A 403 39.35 -19.81 8.49
C HIS A 403 38.66 -18.88 7.50
N ILE A 404 37.82 -19.46 6.65
CA ILE A 404 36.84 -18.72 5.85
C ILE A 404 35.48 -18.90 6.50
N VAL A 405 34.91 -17.78 6.93
CA VAL A 405 33.56 -17.74 7.49
C VAL A 405 32.62 -17.07 6.50
N GLN A 406 31.49 -17.70 6.23
CA GLN A 406 30.43 -17.12 5.41
C GLN A 406 29.12 -17.07 6.18
N LEU A 407 28.53 -15.88 6.26
CA LEU A 407 27.16 -15.65 6.67
C LEU A 407 26.30 -15.50 5.41
N ARG A 408 25.21 -16.25 5.31
CA ARG A 408 24.31 -16.17 4.14
C ARG A 408 22.85 -16.35 4.52
N MET A 409 21.99 -15.50 3.96
CA MET A 409 20.54 -15.62 4.10
C MET A 409 20.02 -16.79 3.25
N GLY A 410 19.41 -17.75 3.92
CA GLY A 410 18.76 -18.91 3.32
C GLY A 410 17.24 -18.81 3.30
N GLY A 411 16.61 -19.91 2.86
CA GLY A 411 15.17 -20.09 2.93
C GLY A 411 14.72 -20.56 4.32
N THR A 412 13.48 -20.22 4.66
CA THR A 412 12.76 -20.70 5.84
C THR A 412 11.54 -21.55 5.41
N PRO A 413 10.95 -22.34 6.30
CA PRO A 413 9.70 -23.06 6.00
C PRO A 413 8.57 -22.10 5.57
N ALA A 414 8.45 -20.94 6.21
CA ALA A 414 7.44 -19.94 5.89
C ALA A 414 7.61 -19.35 4.48
N ARG A 415 8.84 -18.98 4.11
CA ARG A 415 9.17 -18.50 2.75
C ARG A 415 8.95 -19.58 1.69
N THR A 416 9.28 -20.82 2.01
CA THR A 416 9.06 -21.97 1.11
C THR A 416 7.57 -22.21 0.89
N ALA A 417 6.76 -22.23 1.95
CA ALA A 417 5.31 -22.38 1.87
C ALA A 417 4.67 -21.21 1.08
N GLY A 418 5.08 -19.96 1.37
CA GLY A 418 4.63 -18.78 0.63
C GLY A 418 4.92 -18.87 -0.86
N THR A 419 6.13 -19.31 -1.22
CA THR A 419 6.54 -19.51 -2.62
C THR A 419 5.66 -20.57 -3.31
N ILE A 420 5.47 -21.73 -2.69
CA ILE A 420 4.64 -22.82 -3.25
C ILE A 420 3.19 -22.36 -3.47
N ILE A 421 2.60 -21.68 -2.49
CA ILE A 421 1.21 -21.21 -2.57
C ILE A 421 1.05 -20.13 -3.64
N THR A 422 1.99 -19.18 -3.74
CA THR A 422 1.99 -18.16 -4.79
C THR A 422 2.10 -18.78 -6.18
N VAL A 423 2.97 -19.78 -6.38
CA VAL A 423 3.11 -20.48 -7.66
C VAL A 423 1.81 -21.21 -8.02
N ALA A 424 1.22 -21.94 -7.07
CA ALA A 424 -0.05 -22.63 -7.28
C ALA A 424 -1.19 -21.65 -7.62
N ALA A 425 -1.30 -20.53 -6.90
CA ALA A 425 -2.28 -19.47 -7.17
C ALA A 425 -2.08 -18.86 -8.56
N THR A 426 -0.83 -18.63 -8.97
CA THR A 426 -0.48 -18.11 -10.31
C THR A 426 -0.97 -19.07 -11.40
N ILE A 427 -0.72 -20.37 -11.25
CA ILE A 427 -1.19 -21.40 -12.21
C ILE A 427 -2.73 -21.40 -12.28
N ILE A 428 -3.42 -21.31 -11.13
CA ILE A 428 -4.89 -21.25 -11.07
C ILE A 428 -5.42 -19.99 -11.77
N ILE A 429 -4.82 -18.82 -11.52
CA ILE A 429 -5.20 -17.55 -12.17
C ILE A 429 -5.07 -17.69 -13.69
N ILE A 430 -3.93 -18.21 -14.18
CA ILE A 430 -3.69 -18.41 -15.61
C ILE A 430 -4.74 -19.38 -16.19
N GLY A 431 -4.99 -20.51 -15.54
CA GLY A 431 -5.98 -21.49 -15.97
C GLY A 431 -7.39 -20.92 -16.05
N LEU A 432 -7.84 -20.21 -15.01
CA LEU A 432 -9.16 -19.56 -14.97
C LEU A 432 -9.29 -18.44 -16.01
N PHE A 433 -8.20 -17.73 -16.31
CA PHE A 433 -8.19 -16.67 -17.33
C PHE A 433 -8.45 -17.22 -18.74
N PHE A 434 -7.86 -18.37 -19.08
CA PHE A 434 -8.01 -19.00 -20.40
C PHE A 434 -9.21 -19.97 -20.50
N TRP A 435 -9.83 -20.35 -19.37
CA TRP A 435 -10.96 -21.29 -19.34
C TRP A 435 -12.14 -20.92 -20.25
N SER A 436 -12.41 -19.62 -20.44
CA SER A 436 -13.55 -19.15 -21.25
C SER A 436 -13.35 -19.26 -22.76
N ASN A 437 -12.13 -19.57 -23.23
CA ASN A 437 -11.82 -19.72 -24.66
C ASN A 437 -11.91 -21.18 -25.14
N VAL A 438 -12.33 -22.10 -24.27
CA VAL A 438 -12.34 -23.56 -24.53
C VAL A 438 -13.76 -24.10 -24.75
N ARG A 439 -14.74 -23.24 -25.08
CA ARG A 439 -16.12 -23.67 -25.40
C ARG A 439 -16.67 -22.95 -26.61
#